data_AF-B0DW78-F1
#
_entry.id   AF-B0DW78-F1
#
_cell.length_a   1.000
_cell.length_b   1.000
_cell.length_c   1.000
_cell.angle_alpha   90.00
_cell.angle_beta   90.00
_cell.angle_gamma   90.00
#
_symmetry.space_group_name_H-M   'P 1'
#
loop_
_entity.id
_entity.type
_entity.pdbx_description
1 polymer ?
#
loop_
_entity_poly.entity_id
_entity_poly.type
_entity_poly.pdbx_seq_one_letter_code
_entity_poly.pdbx_strand_id
1 'polypeptide(L)'
;MTDKKLDPPAYPYGVEVEWNEALQRLEKQMVVYRQAKMRGTEKEIGGAAEDVALAMEDVATKHPDPKFKKLYRRKADKIRKSTGDNRDAVVEDIGKGLLVLLTTPFALAGAILGGVGQVLGGVGSMLREWGKVVNRPRELVG
;
A
#
# COMPACT_ATOMS: atom_id res chain seq x y z
N MET A 1 -18.49 -14.19 -29.86
CA MET A 1 -17.28 -13.88 -29.08
C MET A 1 -17.75 -13.20 -27.81
N THR A 2 -17.71 -13.90 -26.69
CA THR A 2 -18.22 -13.43 -25.40
C THR A 2 -17.24 -12.44 -24.80
N ASP A 3 -17.66 -11.17 -24.74
CA ASP A 3 -17.12 -10.17 -23.82
C ASP A 3 -17.29 -10.71 -22.39
N LYS A 4 -16.31 -11.47 -21.91
CA LYS A 4 -16.15 -11.72 -20.48
C LYS A 4 -15.75 -10.39 -19.86
N LYS A 5 -16.75 -9.59 -19.48
CA LYS A 5 -16.57 -8.59 -18.43
C LYS A 5 -15.84 -9.30 -17.30
N LEU A 6 -14.66 -8.79 -16.95
CA LEU A 6 -13.89 -9.24 -15.80
C LEU A 6 -14.70 -8.87 -14.56
N ASP A 7 -15.72 -9.67 -14.24
CA ASP A 7 -16.36 -9.59 -12.94
C ASP A 7 -15.26 -9.93 -11.92
N PRO A 8 -14.90 -9.00 -11.03
CA PRO A 8 -13.88 -9.28 -10.05
C PRO A 8 -14.34 -10.45 -9.17
N PRO A 9 -13.43 -11.35 -8.79
CA PRO A 9 -13.78 -12.46 -7.90
C PRO A 9 -14.44 -11.90 -6.64
N ALA A 10 -15.67 -12.37 -6.36
CA ALA A 10 -16.37 -12.03 -5.13
C ALA A 10 -15.62 -12.68 -3.97
N TYR A 11 -14.86 -11.89 -3.22
CA TYR A 11 -14.17 -12.37 -2.02
C TYR A 11 -15.16 -12.46 -0.86
N PRO A 12 -15.05 -13.48 0.01
CA PRO A 12 -15.89 -13.56 1.20
C PRO A 12 -15.66 -12.33 2.08
N TYR A 13 -16.73 -11.67 2.50
CA TYR A 13 -16.70 -10.45 3.32
C TYR A 13 -15.79 -10.57 4.56
N GLY A 14 -15.75 -11.74 5.21
CA GLY A 14 -14.89 -11.97 6.38
C GLY A 14 -13.39 -11.82 6.12
N VAL A 15 -12.91 -12.17 4.91
CA VAL A 15 -11.49 -12.03 4.55
C VAL A 15 -11.11 -10.55 4.40
N GLU A 16 -12.03 -9.71 3.95
CA GLU A 16 -11.81 -8.28 3.76
C GLU A 16 -11.76 -7.54 5.09
N VAL A 17 -12.61 -7.92 6.04
CA VAL A 17 -12.56 -7.41 7.42
C VAL A 17 -11.21 -7.72 8.06
N GLU A 18 -10.76 -8.98 8.03
CA GLU A 18 -9.48 -9.38 8.63
C GLU A 18 -8.30 -8.64 8.01
N TRP A 19 -8.31 -8.46 6.69
CA TRP A 19 -7.26 -7.73 5.99
C TRP A 19 -7.26 -6.24 6.33
N ASN A 20 -8.42 -5.59 6.41
CA ASN A 20 -8.53 -4.19 6.82
C ASN A 20 -8.01 -3.98 8.24
N GLU A 21 -8.31 -4.89 9.16
CA GLU A 21 -7.73 -4.84 10.51
C GLU A 21 -6.20 -4.97 10.49
N ALA A 22 -5.66 -5.82 9.61
CA ALA A 22 -4.22 -5.97 9.46
C ALA A 22 -3.58 -4.69 8.89
N LEU A 23 -4.22 -4.03 7.92
CA LEU A 23 -3.77 -2.75 7.38
C LEU A 23 -3.77 -1.65 8.46
N GLN A 24 -4.78 -1.60 9.32
CA GLN A 24 -4.83 -0.67 10.46
C GLN A 24 -3.73 -0.96 11.50
N ARG A 25 -3.44 -2.25 11.77
CA ARG A 25 -2.31 -2.62 12.63
C ARG A 25 -0.98 -2.18 12.02
N LEU A 26 -0.78 -2.36 10.71
CA LEU A 26 0.39 -1.87 10.00
C LEU A 26 0.51 -0.34 10.12
N GLU A 27 -0.57 0.41 9.93
CA GLU A 27 -0.58 1.86 10.12
C GLU A 27 -0.10 2.27 11.52
N LYS A 28 -0.63 1.62 12.56
CA LYS A 28 -0.24 1.86 13.95
C LYS A 28 1.26 1.61 14.16
N GLN A 29 1.80 0.51 13.67
CA GLN A 29 3.24 0.23 13.80
C GLN A 29 4.11 1.22 13.05
N MET A 30 3.65 1.72 11.90
CA MET A 30 4.35 2.78 11.19
C MET A 30 4.37 4.11 11.96
N VAL A 31 3.31 4.43 12.71
CA VAL A 31 3.29 5.58 13.63
C VAL A 31 4.33 5.38 14.75
N VAL A 32 4.35 4.19 15.36
CA VAL A 32 5.33 3.84 16.41
C VAL A 32 6.76 3.95 15.89
N TYR A 33 7.05 3.44 14.69
CA TYR A 33 8.36 3.57 14.05
C TYR A 33 8.78 5.03 13.87
N ARG A 34 7.87 5.90 13.40
CA ARG A 34 8.16 7.34 13.26
C ARG A 34 8.45 8.00 14.61
N GLN A 35 7.75 7.62 15.67
CA GLN A 35 8.02 8.13 17.02
C GLN A 35 9.38 7.66 17.54
N ALA A 36 9.71 6.37 17.36
CA ALA A 36 11.01 5.81 17.72
C ALA A 36 12.15 6.52 16.96
N LYS A 37 11.95 6.85 15.68
CA LYS A 37 12.92 7.61 14.88
C LYS A 37 13.20 9.02 15.43
N MET A 38 12.21 9.67 16.03
CA MET A 38 12.36 11.04 16.55
C MET A 38 13.02 11.10 17.92
N ARG A 39 12.84 10.07 18.76
CA ARG A 39 13.14 10.15 20.21
C ARG A 39 13.79 8.91 20.79
N GLY A 40 13.85 7.82 20.03
CA GLY A 40 14.30 6.51 20.50
C GLY A 40 15.77 6.25 20.23
N THR A 41 16.29 5.27 20.95
CA THR A 41 17.59 4.64 20.72
C THR A 41 17.57 3.78 19.46
N GLU A 42 18.75 3.44 18.94
CA GLU A 42 18.86 2.58 17.75
C GLU A 42 18.24 1.19 17.97
N LYS A 43 18.26 0.68 19.21
CA LYS A 43 17.57 -0.56 19.58
C LYS A 43 16.05 -0.42 19.48
N GLU A 44 15.48 0.69 19.94
CA GLU A 44 14.03 0.96 19.86
C GLU A 44 13.59 1.18 18.41
N ILE A 45 14.39 1.89 17.60
CA ILE A 45 14.16 2.03 16.16
C ILE A 45 14.21 0.66 15.47
N GLY A 46 15.16 -0.19 15.86
CA GLY A 46 15.28 -1.58 15.39
C GLY A 46 14.05 -2.42 15.72
N GLY A 47 13.58 -2.37 16.97
CA GLY A 47 12.38 -3.07 17.40
C GLY A 47 11.13 -2.61 16.64
N ALA A 48 10.91 -1.30 16.56
CA ALA A 48 9.77 -0.75 15.84
C ALA A 48 9.81 -1.07 14.33
N ALA A 49 11.00 -1.20 13.73
CA ALA A 49 11.14 -1.64 12.35
C ALA A 49 10.71 -3.10 12.16
N GLU A 50 11.08 -3.97 13.10
CA GLU A 50 10.65 -5.38 13.08
C GLU A 50 9.14 -5.48 13.25
N ASP A 51 8.53 -4.68 14.14
CA ASP A 51 7.08 -4.65 14.32
C ASP A 51 6.34 -4.24 13.03
N VAL A 52 6.89 -3.28 12.27
CA VAL A 52 6.37 -2.94 10.93
C VAL A 52 6.49 -4.14 9.99
N ALA A 53 7.64 -4.82 9.95
CA ALA A 53 7.85 -5.99 9.08
C ALA A 53 6.87 -7.13 9.41
N LEU A 54 6.67 -7.44 10.70
CA LEU A 54 5.69 -8.44 11.16
C LEU A 54 4.26 -8.06 10.76
N ALA A 55 3.88 -6.79 10.91
CA ALA A 55 2.56 -6.32 10.49
C ALA A 55 2.38 -6.43 8.95
N MET A 56 3.43 -6.23 8.16
CA MET A 56 3.37 -6.45 6.71
C MET A 56 3.16 -7.92 6.35
N GLU A 57 3.77 -8.85 7.09
CA GLU A 57 3.58 -10.29 6.89
C GLU A 57 2.16 -10.73 7.26
N ASP A 58 1.56 -10.12 8.27
CA ASP A 58 0.17 -10.34 8.64
C ASP A 58 -0.79 -9.88 7.51
N VAL A 59 -0.56 -8.67 6.99
CA VAL A 59 -1.28 -8.13 5.83
C VAL A 59 -1.15 -9.06 4.60
N ALA A 60 0.07 -9.56 4.34
CA ALA A 60 0.33 -10.51 3.26
C ALA A 60 -0.43 -11.82 3.45
N THR A 61 -0.52 -12.33 4.67
CA THR A 61 -1.12 -13.65 4.94
C THR A 61 -2.62 -13.63 4.70
N LYS A 62 -3.29 -12.53 5.04
CA LYS A 62 -4.74 -12.33 4.95
C LYS A 62 -5.25 -11.94 3.55
N HIS A 63 -4.41 -11.37 2.69
CA HIS A 63 -4.82 -11.02 1.33
C HIS A 63 -5.05 -12.27 0.46
N PRO A 64 -6.05 -12.37 -0.43
CA PRO A 64 -6.27 -13.58 -1.25
C PRO A 64 -5.26 -13.73 -2.41
N ASP A 65 -4.83 -12.64 -3.04
CA ASP A 65 -3.90 -12.67 -4.18
C ASP A 65 -2.46 -13.10 -3.81
N PRO A 66 -1.90 -14.19 -4.38
CA PRO A 66 -0.52 -14.62 -4.14
C PRO A 66 0.55 -13.61 -4.57
N LYS A 67 0.30 -12.78 -5.60
CA LYS A 67 1.25 -11.74 -6.02
C LYS A 67 1.36 -10.65 -4.96
N PHE A 68 0.22 -10.21 -4.41
CA PHE A 68 0.19 -9.32 -3.25
C PHE A 68 0.98 -9.91 -2.07
N LYS A 69 0.73 -11.17 -1.71
CA LYS A 69 1.45 -11.83 -0.60
C LYS A 69 2.96 -11.76 -0.79
N LYS A 70 3.44 -12.12 -1.99
CA LYS A 70 4.87 -12.14 -2.33
C LYS A 70 5.47 -10.74 -2.30
N LEU A 71 4.76 -9.73 -2.79
CA LEU A 71 5.22 -8.34 -2.77
C LEU A 71 5.39 -7.84 -1.33
N TYR A 72 4.38 -8.02 -0.48
CA TYR A 72 4.42 -7.53 0.89
C TYR A 72 5.47 -8.25 1.74
N ARG A 73 5.63 -9.57 1.58
CA ARG A 73 6.72 -10.33 2.22
C ARG A 73 8.10 -9.83 1.79
N ARG A 74 8.30 -9.55 0.49
CA ARG A 74 9.56 -8.97 0.00
C ARG A 74 9.85 -7.59 0.60
N LYS A 75 8.83 -6.76 0.78
CA LYS A 75 8.99 -5.45 1.42
C LYS A 75 9.32 -5.62 2.92
N ALA A 76 8.70 -6.55 3.63
CA ALA A 76 9.02 -6.89 5.01
C ALA A 76 10.49 -7.32 5.16
N ASP A 77 10.96 -8.23 4.30
CA ASP A 77 12.36 -8.64 4.24
C ASP A 77 13.31 -7.48 3.96
N LYS A 78 12.90 -6.52 3.12
CA LYS A 78 13.71 -5.34 2.81
C LYS A 78 13.85 -4.42 4.03
N ILE A 79 12.82 -4.28 4.85
CA ILE A 79 12.90 -3.53 6.13
C ILE A 79 13.93 -4.18 7.06
N ARG A 80 13.85 -5.51 7.24
CA ARG A 80 14.76 -6.26 8.11
C ARG A 80 16.23 -6.13 7.69
N LYS A 81 16.48 -6.13 6.38
CA LYS A 81 17.82 -6.06 5.79
C LYS A 81 18.37 -4.64 5.64
N SER A 82 17.54 -3.61 5.81
CA SER A 82 17.96 -2.21 5.69
C SER A 82 18.20 -1.59 7.06
N THR A 83 18.97 -0.52 7.11
CA THR A 83 19.26 0.30 8.30
C THR A 83 19.26 1.78 7.91
N GLY A 84 19.21 2.68 8.90
CA GLY A 84 19.28 4.13 8.68
C GLY A 84 18.30 4.64 7.61
N ASP A 85 18.76 5.59 6.80
CA ASP A 85 17.96 6.27 5.78
C ASP A 85 17.39 5.30 4.72
N ASN A 86 18.11 4.21 4.42
CA ASN A 86 17.62 3.19 3.49
C ASN A 86 16.37 2.48 4.04
N ARG A 87 16.32 2.24 5.34
CA ARG A 87 15.13 1.67 6.00
C ARG A 87 13.99 2.67 6.00
N ASP A 88 14.28 3.93 6.29
CA ASP A 88 13.28 5.00 6.31
C ASP A 88 12.60 5.15 4.95
N ALA A 89 13.37 5.18 3.86
CA ALA A 89 12.83 5.26 2.51
C ALA A 89 11.88 4.08 2.18
N VAL A 90 12.20 2.87 2.66
CA VAL A 90 11.34 1.70 2.46
C VAL A 90 10.05 1.83 3.25
N VAL A 91 10.13 2.20 4.53
CA VAL A 91 8.96 2.39 5.39
C VAL A 91 8.07 3.53 4.87
N GLU A 92 8.66 4.64 4.40
CA GLU A 92 7.91 5.77 3.84
C GLU A 92 7.17 5.40 2.54
N ASP A 93 7.82 4.67 1.62
CA ASP A 93 7.20 4.16 0.40
C ASP A 93 5.96 3.30 0.69
N ILE A 94 6.03 2.46 1.73
CA ILE A 94 4.89 1.66 2.20
C ILE A 94 3.75 2.55 2.70
N GLY A 95 4.09 3.60 3.47
CA GLY A 95 3.11 4.50 4.06
C GLY A 95 2.29 5.25 3.01
N LYS A 96 2.96 5.68 1.93
CA LYS A 96 2.30 6.33 0.78
C LYS A 96 1.28 5.41 0.10
N GLY A 97 1.56 4.11 0.04
CA GLY A 97 0.64 3.12 -0.54
C GLY A 97 -0.51 2.70 0.39
N LEU A 98 -0.34 2.80 1.70
CA LEU A 98 -1.28 2.26 2.69
C LEU A 98 -2.65 2.96 2.70
N LEU A 99 -2.65 4.29 2.56
CA LEU A 99 -3.88 5.09 2.51
C LEU A 99 -4.80 4.69 1.34
N VAL A 100 -4.19 4.38 0.19
CA VAL A 100 -4.93 3.86 -0.96
C VAL A 100 -5.55 2.51 -0.62
N LEU A 101 -4.80 1.61 0.01
CA LEU A 101 -5.30 0.27 0.35
C LEU A 101 -6.42 0.27 1.39
N LEU A 102 -6.35 1.11 2.42
CA LEU A 102 -7.40 1.20 3.46
C LEU A 102 -8.76 1.65 2.93
N THR A 103 -8.78 2.33 1.78
CA THR A 103 -9.98 2.88 1.15
C THR A 103 -10.45 2.06 -0.06
N THR A 104 -9.70 1.02 -0.42
CA THR A 104 -9.85 0.29 -1.67
C THR A 104 -10.34 -1.14 -1.41
N PRO A 105 -11.48 -1.56 -1.99
CA PRO A 105 -11.90 -2.96 -1.94
C PRO A 105 -10.87 -3.89 -2.60
N PHE A 106 -10.78 -5.15 -2.16
CA PHE A 106 -9.80 -6.12 -2.70
C PHE A 106 -9.78 -6.23 -4.23
N ALA A 107 -10.96 -6.20 -4.85
CA ALA A 107 -11.13 -6.26 -6.30
C ALA A 107 -10.28 -5.21 -7.03
N LEU A 108 -10.17 -4.02 -6.44
CA LEU A 108 -9.44 -2.90 -7.00
C LEU A 108 -7.97 -2.89 -6.57
N ALA A 109 -7.64 -3.39 -5.37
CA ALA A 109 -6.25 -3.53 -4.90
C ALA A 109 -5.41 -4.46 -5.80
N GLY A 110 -5.99 -5.57 -6.27
CA GLY A 110 -5.32 -6.48 -7.22
C GLY A 110 -5.02 -5.84 -8.58
N ALA A 111 -5.93 -5.00 -9.08
CA ALA A 111 -5.75 -4.27 -10.34
C ALA A 111 -4.62 -3.21 -10.23
N ILE A 112 -4.55 -2.50 -9.10
CA ILE A 112 -3.48 -1.54 -8.82
C ILE A 112 -2.12 -2.24 -8.84
N LEU A 113 -1.97 -3.36 -8.14
CA LEU A 113 -0.68 -4.07 -8.10
C LEU A 113 -0.32 -4.78 -9.41
N GLY A 114 -1.32 -5.26 -10.16
CA GLY A 114 -1.13 -5.78 -11.52
C GLY A 114 -0.65 -4.71 -12.50
N GLY A 115 -1.13 -3.48 -12.35
CA GLY A 115 -0.69 -2.32 -13.15
C GLY A 115 0.69 -1.79 -12.74
N VAL A 116 1.04 -1.80 -11.46
CA VAL A 116 2.34 -1.28 -10.97
C VAL A 116 3.54 -2.07 -11.51
N GLY A 117 3.35 -3.29 -12.02
CA GLY A 117 4.40 -4.02 -12.77
C GLY A 117 4.79 -3.43 -14.13
N GLN A 118 3.94 -2.59 -14.74
CA GLN A 118 4.21 -1.91 -16.02
C GLN A 118 4.38 -0.39 -15.87
N VAL A 119 4.13 0.19 -14.69
CA VAL A 119 4.02 1.64 -14.48
C VAL A 119 5.16 2.17 -13.60
N LEU A 120 6.41 1.82 -13.92
CA LEU A 120 7.55 2.66 -13.54
C LEU A 120 7.93 3.68 -14.63
N GLY A 121 7.22 3.68 -15.77
CA GLY A 121 7.36 4.70 -16.83
C GLY A 121 6.17 5.65 -17.03
N GLY A 122 5.04 5.46 -16.32
CA GLY A 122 3.74 6.05 -16.71
C GLY A 122 2.97 6.85 -15.65
N VAL A 123 3.46 7.00 -14.42
CA VAL A 123 2.72 7.73 -13.36
C VAL A 123 2.62 9.24 -13.65
N GLY A 124 3.48 9.77 -14.52
CA GLY A 124 3.40 11.18 -14.95
C GLY A 124 2.13 11.54 -15.74
N SER A 125 1.47 10.56 -16.38
CA SER A 125 0.38 10.82 -17.33
C SER A 125 -0.99 10.90 -16.66
N MET A 126 -1.29 10.01 -15.71
CA MET A 126 -2.61 9.94 -15.06
C MET A 126 -2.86 11.11 -14.10
N LEU A 127 -1.84 11.56 -13.36
CA LEU A 127 -1.93 12.79 -12.56
C LEU A 127 -2.18 14.04 -13.42
N ARG A 128 -1.68 14.05 -14.67
CA ARG A 128 -1.88 15.14 -15.62
C ARG A 128 -3.31 15.22 -16.14
N GLU A 129 -4.02 14.10 -16.21
CA GLU A 129 -5.43 14.08 -16.64
C GLU A 129 -6.37 14.52 -15.52
N TRP A 130 -6.14 14.10 -14.27
CA TRP A 130 -6.93 14.57 -13.13
C TRP A 130 -6.76 16.07 -12.88
N GLY A 131 -5.56 16.62 -13.09
CA GLY A 131 -5.32 18.07 -13.01
C GLY A 131 -6.06 18.90 -14.07
N LYS A 132 -6.39 18.32 -15.23
CA LYS A 132 -7.15 19.01 -16.29
C LYS A 132 -8.66 19.00 -16.05
N VAL A 133 -9.17 18.02 -15.31
CA VAL A 133 -10.61 17.95 -14.97
C VAL A 133 -10.96 18.89 -13.83
N VAL A 134 -10.05 19.09 -12.87
CA VAL A 134 -10.25 20.00 -11.73
C VAL A 134 -10.12 21.48 -12.11
N ASN A 135 -9.43 21.81 -13.20
CA ASN A 135 -9.14 23.20 -13.58
C ASN A 135 -9.90 23.71 -14.82
N ARG A 136 -11.15 23.27 -15.04
CA ARG A 136 -12.04 23.98 -15.97
C ARG A 136 -12.70 25.16 -15.25
N PRO A 137 -12.32 26.43 -15.52
CA PRO A 137 -13.15 27.56 -15.13
C PRO A 137 -14.52 27.46 -15.84
N ARG A 138 -15.59 27.65 -15.06
CA ARG A 138 -16.94 27.89 -15.59
C ARG A 138 -16.93 29.25 -16.29
N GLU A 139 -16.92 29.26 -17.61
CA GLU A 139 -17.52 30.34 -18.39
C GLU A 139 -18.19 29.80 -19.65
N LEU A 140 -19.29 30.47 -20.02
CA LEU A 140 -20.06 30.38 -21.26
C LEU A 140 -21.21 29.35 -21.30
N VAL A 141 -22.26 29.64 -20.52
CA VAL A 141 -23.64 29.55 -21.05
C VAL A 141 -23.98 30.96 -21.52
N GLY A 142 -24.21 31.11 -22.82
CA GLY A 142 -24.78 32.33 -23.41
C GLY A 142 -26.25 32.48 -23.09
#